data_AF-A0A842TBW4-F1
#
_entry.id   AF-A0A842TBW4-F1
#
_cell.length_a   1.000
_cell.length_b   1.000
_cell.length_c   1.000
_cell.angle_alpha   90.00
_cell.angle_beta   90.00
_cell.angle_gamma   90.00
#
_symmetry.space_group_name_H-M   'P 1'
#
loop_
_entity.id
_entity.type
_entity.pdbx_description
1 polymer ?
#
loop_
_entity_poly.entity_id
_entity_poly.type
_entity_poly.pdbx_seq_one_letter_code
_entity_poly.pdbx_strand_id
1 'polypeptide(L)'
;MSEEKKKVYIPFVGDIQDYVGRSPWDFYSWGHIDMGIAAFIFFSLFITIPEFIFGPGGGFFPWWLAFLLTILVGILWEIVENTVIYYLGWRPGGKDSAVNAAWDIIFVTVGGGVMWLFQLLIMELIEYQGRWFYTVAFTSFFIILICYLIGFYITNENTEKARQARAKSIS
;
A
#
# COMPACT_ATOMS: atom_id res chain seq x y z
N MET A 1 -22.24 -2.84 38.22
CA MET A 1 -21.58 -1.66 37.62
C MET A 1 -20.80 -2.16 36.41
N SER A 2 -21.40 -2.08 35.21
CA SER A 2 -20.65 -2.34 33.98
C SER A 2 -19.76 -1.14 33.73
N GLU A 3 -18.44 -1.33 33.77
CA GLU A 3 -17.51 -0.33 33.26
C GLU A 3 -17.89 -0.05 31.80
N GLU A 4 -18.49 1.11 31.57
CA GLU A 4 -18.74 1.61 30.23
C GLU A 4 -17.35 1.75 29.60
N LYS A 5 -16.98 0.80 28.73
CA LYS A 5 -15.71 0.86 27.99
C LYS A 5 -15.69 2.19 27.27
N LYS A 6 -14.94 3.15 27.82
CA LYS A 6 -14.73 4.47 27.25
C LYS A 6 -14.26 4.24 25.82
N LYS A 7 -15.10 4.56 24.84
CA LYS A 7 -14.74 4.39 23.42
C LYS A 7 -13.53 5.27 23.17
N VAL A 8 -12.36 4.65 23.04
CA VAL A 8 -11.15 5.35 22.63
C VAL A 8 -11.37 5.80 21.20
N TYR A 9 -11.38 7.10 20.97
CA TYR A 9 -11.47 7.66 19.63
C TYR A 9 -10.22 7.27 18.84
N ILE A 10 -10.41 6.65 17.68
CA ILE A 10 -9.35 6.33 16.73
C ILE A 10 -9.53 7.28 15.55
N PRO A 11 -8.56 8.15 15.25
CA PRO A 11 -8.65 9.06 14.11
C PRO A 11 -8.60 8.28 12.79
N PHE A 12 -9.11 8.88 11.72
CA PHE A 12 -8.99 8.29 10.38
C PHE A 12 -7.51 8.19 9.94
N VAL A 13 -6.72 9.24 10.23
CA VAL A 13 -5.28 9.31 9.97
C VAL A 13 -4.52 9.07 11.27
N GLY A 14 -3.67 8.05 11.29
CA GLY A 14 -2.78 7.70 12.38
C GLY A 14 -1.44 8.41 12.24
N ASP A 15 -1.38 9.66 12.67
CA ASP A 15 -0.19 10.51 12.61
C ASP A 15 0.73 10.39 13.84
N ILE A 16 0.46 9.44 14.75
CA ILE A 16 1.34 9.04 15.85
C ILE A 16 1.43 7.51 15.94
N GLN A 17 2.53 6.99 16.47
CA GLN A 17 2.81 5.55 16.55
C GLN A 17 1.72 4.73 17.25
N ASP A 18 0.99 5.31 18.21
CA ASP A 18 -0.08 4.61 18.94
C ASP A 18 -1.33 4.32 18.08
N TYR A 19 -1.47 5.00 16.94
CA TYR A 19 -2.57 4.83 15.99
C TYR A 19 -2.17 4.05 14.74
N VAL A 20 -0.87 3.78 14.53
CA VAL A 20 -0.36 2.93 13.45
C VAL A 20 -0.91 1.50 13.63
N GLY A 21 -1.44 0.92 12.55
CA GLY A 21 -2.15 -0.37 12.57
C GLY A 21 -3.58 -0.31 13.16
N ARG A 22 -4.07 0.87 13.56
CA ARG A 22 -5.44 1.06 14.08
C ARG A 22 -6.27 1.99 13.21
N SER A 23 -5.66 3.07 12.78
CA SER A 23 -6.28 4.04 11.88
C SER A 23 -6.41 3.45 10.47
N PRO A 24 -7.50 3.73 9.75
CA PRO A 24 -7.63 3.43 8.32
C PRO A 24 -6.45 3.86 7.46
N TRP A 25 -5.87 5.02 7.75
CA TRP A 25 -4.72 5.56 7.04
C TRP A 25 -3.57 5.79 8.01
N ASP A 26 -2.40 5.27 7.72
CA ASP A 26 -1.15 5.62 8.40
C ASP A 26 0.00 5.72 7.39
N PHE A 27 1.26 5.82 7.85
CA PHE A 27 2.36 5.95 6.91
C PHE A 27 2.62 4.67 6.10
N TYR A 28 2.23 3.48 6.58
CA TYR A 28 2.33 2.23 5.82
C TYR A 28 1.34 2.17 4.66
N SER A 29 0.22 2.90 4.74
CA SER A 29 -0.74 3.00 3.64
C SER A 29 -0.10 3.44 2.32
N TRP A 30 0.93 4.30 2.35
CA TRP A 30 1.71 4.65 1.16
C TRP A 30 2.48 3.46 0.61
N GLY A 31 3.10 2.66 1.50
CA GLY A 31 3.77 1.41 1.14
C GLY A 31 2.82 0.39 0.52
N HIS A 32 1.57 0.33 0.97
CA HIS A 32 0.54 -0.54 0.38
C HIS A 32 0.15 -0.09 -1.04
N ILE A 33 0.06 1.22 -1.30
CA ILE A 33 -0.11 1.74 -2.67
C ILE A 33 1.08 1.33 -3.54
N ASP A 34 2.31 1.51 -3.06
CA ASP A 34 3.54 1.12 -3.76
C ASP A 34 3.58 -0.38 -4.06
N MET A 35 3.16 -1.21 -3.10
CA MET A 35 3.07 -2.66 -3.30
C MET A 35 2.04 -2.99 -4.39
N GLY A 36 0.90 -2.29 -4.43
CA GLY A 36 -0.08 -2.41 -5.51
C GLY A 36 0.51 -2.10 -6.89
N ILE A 37 1.25 -0.99 -6.99
CA ILE A 37 1.97 -0.60 -8.20
C ILE A 37 2.98 -1.68 -8.59
N ALA A 38 3.87 -2.06 -7.66
CA ALA A 38 4.94 -3.02 -7.91
C ALA A 38 4.41 -4.41 -8.30
N ALA A 39 3.39 -4.91 -7.61
CA ALA A 39 2.78 -6.21 -7.92
C ALA A 39 2.14 -6.20 -9.30
N PHE A 40 1.41 -5.13 -9.66
CA PHE A 40 0.80 -5.03 -10.99
C PHE A 40 1.86 -4.98 -12.10
N ILE A 41 2.91 -4.19 -11.92
CA ILE A 41 4.05 -4.13 -12.86
C ILE A 41 4.69 -5.51 -12.98
N PHE A 42 4.97 -6.19 -11.86
CA PHE A 42 5.57 -7.52 -11.86
C PHE A 42 4.73 -8.53 -12.65
N PHE A 43 3.42 -8.62 -12.39
CA PHE A 43 2.55 -9.54 -13.13
C PHE A 43 2.37 -9.13 -14.58
N SER A 44 2.41 -7.83 -14.91
CA SER A 44 2.36 -7.37 -16.30
C SER A 44 3.53 -7.87 -17.16
N LEU A 45 4.68 -8.18 -16.56
CA LEU A 45 5.83 -8.71 -17.30
C LEU A 45 5.53 -10.05 -17.99
N PHE A 46 4.65 -10.85 -17.40
CA PHE A 46 4.16 -12.12 -17.99
C PHE A 46 3.22 -11.91 -19.18
N ILE A 47 2.84 -10.66 -19.45
CA ILE A 47 2.03 -10.26 -20.61
C ILE A 47 2.95 -9.58 -21.62
N THR A 48 3.66 -8.53 -21.20
CA THR A 48 4.41 -7.64 -22.09
C THR A 48 5.70 -8.27 -22.64
N ILE A 49 6.43 -9.10 -21.86
CA ILE A 49 7.64 -9.76 -22.36
C ILE A 49 7.27 -10.77 -23.45
N PRO A 50 6.30 -11.68 -23.24
CA PRO A 50 5.86 -12.56 -24.32
C PRO A 50 5.29 -11.81 -25.53
N GLU A 51 4.51 -10.74 -25.34
CA GLU A 51 4.02 -9.91 -26.45
C GLU A 51 5.15 -9.25 -27.25
N PHE A 52 6.24 -8.86 -26.59
CA PHE A 52 7.43 -8.32 -27.24
C PHE A 52 8.19 -9.38 -28.05
N ILE A 53 8.26 -10.62 -27.56
CA ILE A 53 9.02 -11.71 -28.20
C ILE A 53 8.21 -12.39 -29.32
N PHE A 54 6.93 -12.69 -29.07
CA PHE A 54 6.08 -13.49 -29.95
C PHE A 54 5.07 -12.67 -30.76
N GLY A 55 4.97 -11.37 -30.50
CA GLY A 55 4.00 -10.47 -31.12
C GLY A 55 2.67 -10.38 -30.37
N PRO A 56 1.71 -9.59 -30.89
CA PRO A 56 0.43 -9.35 -30.23
C PRO A 56 -0.33 -10.63 -29.90
N GLY A 57 -0.82 -10.76 -28.67
CA GLY A 57 -1.51 -11.96 -28.19
C GLY A 57 -0.60 -13.07 -27.65
N GLY A 58 0.73 -12.85 -27.63
CA GLY A 58 1.70 -13.78 -27.04
C GLY A 58 1.70 -13.87 -25.51
N GLY A 59 0.97 -12.97 -24.82
CA GLY A 59 0.89 -12.91 -23.35
C GLY A 59 0.38 -14.21 -22.73
N PHE A 60 0.93 -14.58 -21.56
CA PHE A 60 0.51 -15.81 -20.87
C PHE A 60 -0.91 -15.75 -20.31
N PHE A 61 -1.40 -14.55 -20.02
CA PHE A 61 -2.73 -14.31 -19.47
C PHE A 61 -3.19 -12.87 -19.74
N PRO A 62 -4.50 -12.56 -19.60
CA PRO A 62 -5.02 -11.22 -19.85
C PRO A 62 -4.71 -10.23 -18.72
N TRP A 63 -4.69 -8.92 -19.04
CA TRP A 63 -4.40 -7.82 -18.10
C TRP A 63 -5.26 -7.80 -16.84
N TRP A 64 -6.55 -8.15 -16.93
CA TRP A 64 -7.41 -8.21 -15.75
C TRP A 64 -6.94 -9.27 -14.74
N LEU A 65 -6.27 -10.33 -15.19
CA LEU A 65 -5.72 -11.34 -14.28
C LEU A 65 -4.51 -10.79 -13.53
N ALA A 66 -3.66 -9.95 -14.16
CA ALA A 66 -2.59 -9.24 -13.46
C ALA A 66 -3.15 -8.40 -12.30
N PHE A 67 -4.28 -7.72 -12.53
CA PHE A 67 -4.97 -6.96 -11.48
C PHE A 67 -5.50 -7.84 -10.34
N LEU A 68 -6.15 -8.96 -10.66
CA LEU A 68 -6.60 -9.90 -9.62
C LEU A 68 -5.44 -10.50 -8.81
N LEU A 69 -4.32 -10.79 -9.47
CA LEU A 69 -3.10 -11.26 -8.78
C LEU A 69 -2.53 -10.19 -7.85
N THR A 70 -2.60 -8.90 -8.21
CA THR A 70 -2.25 -7.79 -7.32
C THR A 70 -3.14 -7.75 -6.07
N ILE A 71 -4.45 -7.92 -6.22
CA ILE A 71 -5.36 -7.99 -5.06
C ILE A 71 -5.01 -9.19 -4.18
N LEU A 72 -4.73 -10.35 -4.78
CA LEU A 72 -4.29 -11.54 -4.05
C LEU A 72 -2.99 -11.28 -3.27
N VAL A 73 -2.03 -10.55 -3.85
CA VAL A 73 -0.82 -10.13 -3.13
C VAL A 73 -1.16 -9.27 -1.92
N GLY A 74 -2.09 -8.32 -2.03
CA GLY A 74 -2.55 -7.51 -0.90
C GLY A 74 -3.13 -8.36 0.24
N ILE A 75 -4.01 -9.31 -0.10
CA ILE A 75 -4.60 -10.22 0.89
C ILE A 75 -3.53 -11.10 1.56
N LEU A 76 -2.62 -11.67 0.77
CA LEU A 76 -1.54 -12.51 1.30
C LEU A 76 -0.56 -11.70 2.16
N TRP A 77 -0.26 -10.47 1.76
CA TRP A 77 0.57 -9.56 2.53
C TRP A 77 -0.03 -9.26 3.89
N GLU A 78 -1.33 -8.94 3.96
CA GLU A 78 -2.00 -8.72 5.24
C GLU A 78 -1.93 -9.93 6.17
N ILE A 79 -2.05 -11.14 5.62
CA ILE A 79 -1.87 -12.37 6.39
C ILE A 79 -0.44 -12.48 6.91
N VAL A 80 0.57 -12.24 6.06
CA VAL A 80 1.99 -12.28 6.45
C VAL A 80 2.30 -11.22 7.51
N GLU A 81 1.79 -10.01 7.35
CA GLU A 81 2.02 -8.89 8.25
C GLU A 81 1.40 -9.13 9.63
N ASN A 82 0.14 -9.58 9.66
CA ASN A 82 -0.58 -9.86 10.90
C ASN A 82 -0.27 -11.22 11.54
N THR A 83 0.59 -12.04 10.90
CA THR A 83 1.10 -13.28 11.47
C THR A 83 2.62 -13.20 11.66
N VAL A 84 3.40 -13.38 10.60
CA VAL A 84 4.86 -13.48 10.62
C VAL A 84 5.50 -12.20 11.18
N ILE A 85 5.19 -11.03 10.60
CA ILE A 85 5.83 -9.77 11.00
C ILE A 85 5.45 -9.40 12.44
N TYR A 86 4.18 -9.59 12.79
CA TYR A 86 3.70 -9.41 14.16
C TYR A 86 4.43 -10.31 15.17
N TYR A 87 4.58 -11.61 14.87
CA TYR A 87 5.31 -12.54 15.75
C TYR A 87 6.80 -12.24 15.88
N LEU A 88 7.41 -11.64 14.85
CA LEU A 88 8.81 -11.20 14.89
C LEU A 88 9.01 -9.90 15.69
N GLY A 89 7.94 -9.22 16.10
CA GLY A 89 8.01 -7.96 16.84
C GLY A 89 8.56 -6.79 16.01
N TRP A 90 8.58 -6.92 14.68
CA TRP A 90 9.09 -5.90 13.77
C TRP A 90 8.08 -4.80 13.45
N ARG A 91 6.89 -4.86 14.06
CA ARG A 91 5.78 -3.99 13.74
C ARG A 91 5.56 -2.88 14.78
N PRO A 92 5.80 -1.60 14.43
CA PRO A 92 5.42 -0.47 15.26
C PRO A 92 3.88 -0.43 15.41
N GLY A 93 3.36 -0.18 16.61
CA GLY A 93 1.91 -0.09 16.85
C GLY A 93 1.20 -1.41 17.19
N GLY A 94 1.84 -2.56 16.91
CA GLY A 94 1.33 -3.89 17.27
C GLY A 94 0.59 -4.58 16.10
N LYS A 95 -0.41 -5.39 16.42
CA LYS A 95 -1.24 -6.11 15.43
C LYS A 95 -2.31 -5.18 14.89
N ASP A 96 -2.68 -5.34 13.62
CA ASP A 96 -3.76 -4.54 13.06
C ASP A 96 -5.11 -4.81 13.66
N SER A 97 -5.87 -3.73 13.69
CA SER A 97 -7.31 -3.82 13.66
C SER A 97 -7.80 -4.35 12.32
N ALA A 98 -8.92 -5.07 12.32
CA ALA A 98 -9.55 -5.53 11.08
C ALA A 98 -9.92 -4.38 10.13
N VAL A 99 -10.10 -3.16 10.64
CA VAL A 99 -10.37 -1.97 9.83
C VAL A 99 -9.11 -1.55 9.06
N ASN A 100 -7.98 -1.43 9.73
CA ASN A 100 -6.71 -1.03 9.09
C ASN A 100 -6.29 -2.06 8.02
N ALA A 101 -6.29 -3.35 8.34
CA ALA A 101 -5.99 -4.41 7.37
C ALA A 101 -6.92 -4.38 6.12
N ALA A 102 -8.20 -4.05 6.31
CA ALA A 102 -9.12 -3.90 5.18
C ALA A 102 -8.77 -2.70 4.29
N TRP A 103 -8.34 -1.58 4.90
CA TRP A 103 -7.87 -0.40 4.17
C TRP A 103 -6.55 -0.65 3.45
N ASP A 104 -5.64 -1.41 4.03
CA ASP A 104 -4.38 -1.77 3.39
C ASP A 104 -4.59 -2.60 2.11
N ILE A 105 -5.52 -3.56 2.12
CA ILE A 105 -5.94 -4.26 0.89
C ILE A 105 -6.55 -3.30 -0.13
N ILE A 106 -7.35 -2.32 0.32
CA ILE A 106 -7.91 -1.28 -0.57
C ILE A 106 -6.78 -0.46 -1.19
N PHE A 107 -5.75 -0.07 -0.44
CA PHE A 107 -4.62 0.69 -0.95
C PHE A 107 -3.79 -0.07 -1.98
N VAL A 108 -3.55 -1.37 -1.76
CA VAL A 108 -2.93 -2.25 -2.76
C VAL A 108 -3.77 -2.31 -4.03
N THR A 109 -5.09 -2.46 -3.86
CA THR A 109 -6.04 -2.52 -4.98
C THR A 109 -6.04 -1.20 -5.76
N VAL A 110 -5.99 -0.05 -5.09
CA VAL A 110 -5.91 1.26 -5.72
C VAL A 110 -4.60 1.42 -6.48
N GLY A 111 -3.46 1.06 -5.89
CA GLY A 111 -2.15 1.11 -6.56
C GLY A 111 -2.13 0.30 -7.87
N GLY A 112 -2.62 -0.95 -7.81
CA GLY A 112 -2.76 -1.80 -9.00
C GLY A 112 -3.78 -1.26 -10.01
N GLY A 113 -4.90 -0.72 -9.54
CA GLY A 113 -5.98 -0.20 -10.37
C GLY A 113 -5.57 1.05 -11.14
N VAL A 114 -4.80 1.95 -10.51
CA VAL A 114 -4.23 3.13 -11.18
C VAL A 114 -3.24 2.70 -12.27
N MET A 115 -2.40 1.69 -12.02
CA MET A 115 -1.50 1.16 -13.05
C MET A 115 -2.26 0.49 -14.18
N TRP A 116 -3.34 -0.24 -13.89
CA TRP A 116 -4.19 -0.81 -14.91
C TRP A 116 -4.86 0.28 -15.78
N LEU A 117 -5.34 1.36 -15.16
CA LEU A 117 -5.87 2.51 -15.89
C LEU A 117 -4.80 3.15 -16.79
N PHE A 118 -3.59 3.37 -16.29
CA PHE A 118 -2.49 3.88 -17.12
C PHE A 118 -2.12 2.95 -18.25
N GLN A 119 -2.17 1.63 -18.03
CA GLN A 119 -1.99 0.67 -19.12
C GLN A 119 -3.04 0.90 -20.22
N LEU A 120 -4.33 0.99 -19.88
CA LEU A 120 -5.39 1.22 -20.87
C LEU A 120 -5.15 2.52 -21.64
N LEU A 121 -4.90 3.63 -20.92
CA LEU A 121 -4.67 4.94 -21.53
C LEU A 121 -3.43 4.97 -22.44
N ILE A 122 -2.31 4.40 -22.00
CA ILE A 122 -1.05 4.45 -22.76
C ILE A 122 -1.10 3.53 -23.98
N MET A 123 -1.70 2.33 -23.83
CA MET A 123 -1.82 1.40 -24.95
C MET A 123 -2.79 1.93 -26.03
N GLU A 124 -3.86 2.65 -25.63
CA GLU A 124 -4.76 3.34 -26.57
C GLU A 124 -4.12 4.58 -27.22
N LEU A 125 -3.35 5.38 -26.45
CA LEU A 125 -2.86 6.68 -26.92
C LEU A 125 -1.55 6.60 -27.72
N ILE A 126 -0.71 5.58 -27.49
CA ILE A 126 0.66 5.51 -28.03
C ILE A 126 0.97 4.15 -28.66
N GLU A 127 -0.02 3.52 -29.29
CA GLU A 127 0.15 2.32 -30.15
C GLU A 127 0.99 1.19 -29.50
N TYR A 128 0.61 0.74 -28.30
CA TYR A 128 1.26 -0.39 -27.64
C TYR A 128 2.75 -0.22 -27.30
N GLN A 129 3.23 1.01 -27.12
CA GLN A 129 4.60 1.24 -26.63
C GLN A 129 4.74 0.94 -25.13
N GLY A 130 4.85 -0.34 -24.79
CA GLY A 130 4.97 -0.84 -23.41
C GLY A 130 6.09 -0.18 -22.58
N ARG A 131 7.16 0.33 -23.22
CA ARG A 131 8.21 1.11 -22.53
C ARG A 131 7.68 2.33 -21.77
N TRP A 132 6.70 3.05 -22.33
CA TRP A 132 6.16 4.25 -21.70
C TRP A 132 5.30 3.91 -20.50
N PHE A 133 4.57 2.79 -20.56
CA PHE A 133 3.85 2.26 -19.41
C PHE A 133 4.81 1.99 -18.24
N TYR A 134 5.94 1.31 -18.48
CA TYR A 134 6.93 1.06 -17.43
C TYR A 134 7.58 2.35 -16.91
N THR A 135 7.88 3.33 -17.77
CA THR A 135 8.40 4.63 -17.33
C THR A 135 7.43 5.33 -16.37
N VAL A 136 6.14 5.38 -16.71
CA VAL A 136 5.11 5.96 -15.84
C VAL A 136 5.02 5.18 -14.54
N ALA A 137 4.98 3.85 -14.62
CA ALA A 137 4.81 2.99 -13.45
C ALA A 137 5.98 3.10 -12.45
N PHE A 138 7.23 3.10 -12.94
CA PHE A 138 8.40 3.35 -12.09
C PHE A 138 8.41 4.77 -11.51
N THR A 139 8.02 5.77 -12.29
CA THR A 139 7.93 7.16 -11.80
C THR A 139 6.89 7.27 -10.69
N SER A 140 5.71 6.66 -10.86
CA SER A 140 4.66 6.60 -9.84
C SER A 140 5.14 5.90 -8.58
N PHE A 141 5.81 4.76 -8.69
CA PHE A 141 6.40 4.05 -7.55
C PHE A 141 7.36 4.94 -6.76
N PHE A 142 8.30 5.63 -7.41
CA PHE A 142 9.23 6.51 -6.69
C PHE A 142 8.55 7.73 -6.05
N ILE A 143 7.50 8.27 -6.68
CA ILE A 143 6.72 9.37 -6.09
C ILE A 143 6.02 8.91 -4.81
N ILE A 144 5.37 7.74 -4.84
CA ILE A 144 4.66 7.21 -3.67
C ILE A 144 5.66 6.77 -2.58
N LEU A 145 6.83 6.26 -2.95
CA LEU A 145 7.90 5.96 -2.00
C LEU A 145 8.38 7.22 -1.26
N ILE A 146 8.46 8.36 -1.95
CA ILE A 146 8.74 9.65 -1.31
C ILE A 146 7.61 10.02 -0.33
N CYS A 147 6.34 9.82 -0.70
CA CYS A 147 5.21 10.04 0.21
C CYS A 147 5.28 9.14 1.46
N TYR A 148 5.67 7.87 1.30
CA TYR A 148 5.93 6.95 2.43
C TYR A 148 6.99 7.53 3.39
N LEU A 149 8.13 7.97 2.87
CA LEU A 149 9.22 8.52 3.68
C LEU A 149 8.80 9.81 4.41
N ILE A 150 8.03 10.67 3.74
CA ILE A 150 7.46 11.89 4.35
C ILE A 150 6.49 11.52 5.48
N GLY A 151 5.57 10.57 5.22
CA GLY A 151 4.62 10.09 6.22
C GLY A 151 5.33 9.52 7.45
N PHE A 152 6.34 8.67 7.24
CA PHE A 152 7.14 8.10 8.31
C PHE A 152 7.83 9.17 9.16
N TYR A 153 8.42 10.19 8.53
CA TYR A 153 9.05 11.31 9.22
C TYR A 153 8.04 12.08 10.09
N ILE A 154 6.88 12.45 9.52
CA ILE A 154 5.82 13.18 10.24
C ILE A 154 5.32 12.38 11.44
N THR A 155 5.03 11.08 11.27
CA THR A 155 4.52 10.23 12.35
C THR A 155 5.49 10.15 13.51
N ASN A 156 6.80 10.05 13.25
CA ASN A 156 7.81 10.01 14.30
C ASN A 156 7.94 11.35 15.02
N GLU A 157 7.96 12.47 14.29
CA GLU A 157 8.04 13.81 14.89
C GLU A 157 6.83 14.11 15.78
N ASN A 158 5.62 13.79 15.32
CA ASN A 158 4.39 13.97 16.09
C ASN A 158 4.34 13.07 17.32
N THR A 159 4.85 11.84 17.22
CA THR A 159 4.95 10.91 18.35
C THR A 159 5.87 11.47 19.44
N GLU A 160 7.02 12.06 19.05
CA GLU A 160 7.93 12.69 20.01
C GLU A 160 7.26 13.87 20.73
N LYS A 161 6.62 14.77 19.97
CA LYS A 161 5.88 15.91 20.54
C LYS A 161 4.79 15.47 21.52
N ALA A 162 4.04 14.42 21.18
CA ALA A 162 2.99 13.87 22.04
C ALA A 162 3.55 13.32 23.36
N ARG A 163 4.70 12.62 23.31
CA ARG A 163 5.39 12.12 24.50
C ARG A 163 5.87 13.25 25.40
N GLN A 164 6.47 14.30 24.83
CA GLN A 164 6.93 15.47 25.58
C GLN A 164 5.78 16.23 26.25
N ALA A 165 4.65 16.44 25.54
CA ALA A 165 3.47 17.09 26.09
C ALA A 165 2.87 16.30 27.27
N ARG A 166 2.83 14.97 27.15
CA ARG A 166 2.34 14.10 28.23
C ARG A 166 3.26 14.15 29.46
N ALA A 167 4.57 14.14 29.28
CA ALA A 167 5.52 14.26 30.39
C ALA A 167 5.33 15.58 31.16
N LYS A 168 5.13 16.70 30.45
CA LYS A 168 4.85 18.01 31.06
C LYS A 168 3.52 18.09 31.81
N SER A 169 2.51 17.31 31.42
CA SER A 169 1.21 17.31 32.10
C SER A 169 1.20 16.53 33.43
N ILE A 170 2.22 15.71 33.67
CA ILE A 170 2.35 14.86 34.86
C ILE A 170 3.33 15.48 35.87
N SER A 171 4.20 16.39 35.43
CA SER A 171 5.10 17.21 36.26
C SER A 171 4.41 18.44 36.83
#